data_AF-A0A3D0XB45-F1
#
_entry.id   AF-A0A3D0XB45-F1
#
_cell.length_a   1.000
_cell.length_b   1.000
_cell.length_c   1.000
_cell.angle_alpha   90.00
_cell.angle_beta   90.00
_cell.angle_gamma   90.00
#
_symmetry.space_group_name_H-M   'P 1'
#
loop_
_entity.id
_entity.type
_entity.pdbx_description
1 polymer ?
#
loop_
_entity_poly.entity_id
_entity_poly.type
_entity_poly.pdbx_seq_one_letter_code
_entity_poly.pdbx_strand_id
1 'polypeptide(L)'
;CLLLVHHTRKQNSDDKFDMISGTNGLLGAADGGFILRKEKRTSNSATLEVSGRDQPDQKIYLNRNPETLVWELERTETELWKLPPEPLLENIAGKITNENPEWYGSPTELVEFLGADMKANALTMKLNINAGRLFNEYGISYQNKRCHDGRKVSLTYEQRDDV
;
A
#
# COMPACT_ATOMS: atom_id res chain seq x y z
N CYS A 1 -3.41 -21.66 4.49
CA CYS A 1 -3.80 -20.69 5.55
C CYS A 1 -4.77 -21.39 6.49
N LEU A 2 -4.50 -21.37 7.80
CA LEU A 2 -5.38 -21.89 8.83
C LEU A 2 -5.74 -20.74 9.76
N LEU A 3 -7.03 -20.51 10.00
CA LEU A 3 -7.51 -19.53 10.98
C LEU A 3 -8.26 -20.26 12.10
N LEU A 4 -7.80 -20.07 13.33
CA LEU A 4 -8.43 -20.60 14.53
C LEU A 4 -9.11 -19.47 15.29
N VAL A 5 -10.41 -19.62 15.58
CA VAL A 5 -11.14 -18.69 16.45
C VAL A 5 -11.13 -19.26 17.86
N HIS A 6 -10.62 -18.48 18.80
CA HIS A 6 -10.51 -18.89 20.20
C HIS A 6 -11.03 -17.82 21.15
N HIS A 7 -11.52 -18.26 22.32
CA HIS A 7 -12.02 -17.35 23.33
C HIS A 7 -10.88 -16.63 24.07
N THR A 8 -11.14 -15.39 24.48
CA THR A 8 -10.29 -14.67 25.42
C THR A 8 -10.69 -14.98 26.87
N ARG A 9 -9.72 -14.90 27.78
CA ARG A 9 -9.94 -15.05 29.22
C ARG A 9 -10.74 -13.86 29.77
N LYS A 10 -11.43 -14.05 30.89
CA LYS A 10 -12.24 -13.01 31.54
C LYS A 10 -11.40 -11.95 32.28
N GLN A 11 -10.20 -12.32 32.74
CA GLN A 11 -9.30 -11.43 33.48
C GLN A 11 -8.52 -10.56 32.50
N ASN A 12 -8.47 -9.26 32.77
CA ASN A 12 -7.68 -8.35 31.95
C ASN A 12 -6.17 -8.63 32.04
N SER A 13 -5.44 -8.14 31.06
CA SER A 13 -4.00 -8.22 30.94
C SER A 13 -3.51 -6.93 30.30
N ASP A 14 -2.29 -6.54 30.65
CA ASP A 14 -1.61 -5.42 30.00
C ASP A 14 -1.16 -5.83 28.60
N ASP A 15 -0.57 -7.02 28.47
CA ASP A 15 -0.35 -7.67 27.17
C ASP A 15 -1.67 -8.26 26.64
N LYS A 16 -2.09 -7.77 25.48
CA LYS A 16 -3.34 -8.13 24.83
C LYS A 16 -3.35 -9.57 24.34
N PHE A 17 -2.19 -10.15 24.04
CA PHE A 17 -2.07 -11.53 23.57
C PHE A 17 -2.09 -12.54 24.72
N ASP A 18 -1.71 -12.13 25.92
CA ASP A 18 -1.96 -12.90 27.15
C ASP A 18 -3.46 -13.04 27.49
N MET A 19 -4.34 -12.32 26.77
CA MET A 19 -5.78 -12.51 26.88
C MET A 19 -6.27 -13.78 26.20
N ILE A 20 -5.48 -14.43 25.33
CA ILE A 20 -5.87 -15.70 24.70
C ILE A 20 -6.06 -16.75 25.80
N SER A 21 -7.23 -17.40 25.85
CA SER A 21 -7.51 -18.38 26.89
C SER A 21 -6.65 -19.64 26.71
N GLY A 22 -6.18 -20.26 27.78
CA GLY A 22 -5.38 -21.49 27.70
C GLY A 22 -3.90 -21.25 27.98
N THR A 23 -3.02 -21.94 27.25
CA THR A 23 -1.56 -21.81 27.41
C THR A 23 -0.97 -20.92 26.33
N ASN A 24 0.15 -20.26 26.64
CA ASN A 24 0.91 -19.45 25.69
C ASN A 24 1.46 -20.27 24.50
N GLY A 25 1.39 -21.60 24.55
CA GLY A 25 1.73 -22.48 23.45
C GLY A 25 0.82 -22.35 22.23
N LEU A 26 -0.42 -21.86 22.39
CA LEU A 26 -1.33 -21.61 21.26
C LEU A 26 -0.81 -20.49 20.35
N LEU A 27 -0.43 -19.35 20.93
CA LEU A 27 0.16 -18.25 20.18
C LEU A 27 1.57 -18.60 19.69
N GLY A 28 2.37 -19.28 20.51
CA GLY A 28 3.72 -19.70 20.13
C GLY A 28 3.80 -20.68 18.95
N ALA A 29 2.69 -21.35 18.62
CA ALA A 29 2.59 -22.23 17.46
C ALA A 29 1.98 -21.54 16.21
N ALA A 30 1.48 -20.31 16.34
CA ALA A 30 0.87 -19.56 15.25
C ALA A 30 1.87 -18.57 14.64
N ASP A 31 1.75 -18.32 13.33
CA ASP A 31 2.54 -17.28 12.65
C ASP A 31 2.16 -15.86 13.09
N GLY A 32 0.97 -15.70 13.69
CA GLY A 32 0.47 -14.46 14.26
C GLY A 32 -0.91 -14.63 14.90
N GLY A 33 -1.42 -13.54 15.47
CA GLY A 33 -2.69 -13.51 16.18
C GLY A 33 -3.47 -12.22 15.97
N PHE A 34 -4.79 -12.34 16.12
CA PHE A 34 -5.72 -11.22 16.06
C PHE A 34 -6.56 -11.18 17.33
N ILE A 35 -6.66 -10.01 17.97
CA ILE A 35 -7.47 -9.80 19.17
C ILE A 35 -8.51 -8.72 18.91
N LEU A 36 -9.78 -9.13 18.78
CA LEU A 36 -10.91 -8.23 18.63
C LEU A 36 -11.47 -7.84 20.00
N ARG A 37 -11.50 -6.55 20.33
CA ARG A 37 -12.04 -6.02 21.59
C ARG A 37 -13.06 -4.92 21.33
N LYS A 38 -14.07 -4.87 22.20
CA LYS A 38 -15.06 -3.80 22.23
C LYS A 38 -14.97 -3.12 23.60
N GLU A 39 -14.98 -1.79 23.64
CA GLU A 39 -15.00 -1.07 24.91
C GLU A 39 -16.27 -1.36 25.72
N LYS A 40 -17.41 -1.47 25.03
CA LYS A 40 -18.69 -1.89 25.59
C LYS A 40 -19.24 -3.06 24.78
N ARG A 41 -19.83 -4.04 25.46
CA ARG A 41 -20.40 -5.24 24.81
C ARG A 41 -21.45 -4.90 23.74
N THR A 42 -22.17 -3.81 23.93
CA THR A 42 -23.22 -3.30 23.02
C THR A 42 -22.71 -2.33 21.95
N SER A 43 -21.44 -1.91 21.99
CA SER A 43 -20.90 -0.97 21.01
C SER A 43 -20.89 -1.56 19.60
N ASN A 44 -20.97 -0.74 18.56
CA ASN A 44 -20.64 -1.18 17.20
C ASN A 44 -19.16 -0.95 16.86
N SER A 45 -18.47 -0.12 17.63
CA SER A 45 -17.02 0.09 17.49
C SER A 45 -16.23 -1.03 18.16
N ALA A 46 -15.17 -1.47 17.51
CA ALA A 46 -14.21 -2.43 18.03
C ALA A 46 -12.79 -2.07 17.60
N THR A 47 -11.83 -2.60 18.33
CA THR A 47 -10.43 -2.56 17.97
C THR A 47 -9.97 -3.97 17.67
N LEU A 48 -9.29 -4.17 16.53
CA LEU A 48 -8.60 -5.39 16.17
C LEU A 48 -7.10 -5.14 16.29
N GLU A 49 -6.47 -5.78 17.27
CA GLU A 49 -5.02 -5.75 17.46
C GLU A 49 -4.41 -6.96 16.73
N VAL A 50 -3.34 -6.72 15.99
CA VAL A 50 -2.66 -7.68 15.12
C VAL A 50 -1.21 -7.78 15.54
N SER A 51 -0.69 -8.99 15.65
CA SER A 51 0.73 -9.26 15.84
C SER A 51 1.11 -10.51 15.08
N GLY A 52 2.35 -10.57 14.58
CA GLY A 52 2.84 -11.73 13.84
C GLY A 52 4.35 -11.73 13.71
N ARG A 53 4.88 -12.87 13.28
CA ARG A 53 6.32 -13.07 13.11
C ARG A 53 6.92 -12.15 12.03
N ASP A 54 6.19 -11.98 10.93
CA ASP A 54 6.66 -11.26 9.74
C ASP A 54 5.87 -9.95 9.49
N GLN A 55 5.00 -9.54 10.41
CA GLN A 55 4.19 -8.32 10.30
C GLN A 55 4.36 -7.46 11.56
N PRO A 56 4.53 -6.13 11.43
CA PRO A 56 4.57 -5.25 12.60
C PRO A 56 3.24 -5.27 13.35
N ASP A 57 3.32 -5.03 14.65
CA ASP A 57 2.12 -4.87 15.48
C ASP A 57 1.27 -3.73 14.94
N GLN A 58 -0.02 -3.99 14.76
CA GLN A 58 -0.97 -3.02 14.22
C GLN A 58 -2.24 -3.01 15.03
N LYS A 59 -2.83 -1.83 15.17
CA LYS A 59 -4.14 -1.65 15.77
C LYS A 59 -5.10 -1.05 14.76
N ILE A 60 -6.19 -1.75 14.53
CA ILE A 60 -7.19 -1.43 13.52
C ILE A 60 -8.49 -1.07 14.24
N TYR A 61 -9.07 0.06 13.89
CA TYR A 61 -10.37 0.51 14.40
C TYR A 61 -11.45 0.12 13.39
N LEU A 62 -12.45 -0.59 13.88
CA LEU A 62 -13.52 -1.17 13.09
C LEU A 62 -14.88 -0.68 13.59
N ASN A 63 -15.82 -0.51 12.66
CA ASN A 63 -17.21 -0.26 12.97
C ASN A 63 -18.10 -1.36 12.39
N ARG A 64 -18.97 -1.95 13.20
CA ARG A 64 -19.91 -2.98 12.75
C ARG A 64 -21.14 -2.32 12.15
N ASN A 65 -21.38 -2.59 10.87
CA ASN A 65 -22.61 -2.21 10.20
C ASN A 65 -23.76 -3.10 10.73
N PRO A 66 -24.82 -2.53 11.34
CA PRO A 66 -25.90 -3.30 11.93
C PRO A 66 -26.83 -3.94 10.89
N GLU A 67 -26.85 -3.44 9.66
CA GLU A 67 -27.71 -3.95 8.58
C GLU A 67 -27.05 -5.14 7.87
N THR A 68 -25.76 -5.00 7.52
CA THR A 68 -25.02 -6.03 6.78
C THR A 68 -24.27 -7.00 7.68
N LEU A 69 -24.10 -6.65 8.97
CA LEU A 69 -23.31 -7.37 9.97
C LEU A 69 -21.81 -7.48 9.63
N VAL A 70 -21.32 -6.64 8.72
CA VAL A 70 -19.93 -6.56 8.30
C VAL A 70 -19.15 -5.58 9.19
N TRP A 71 -17.87 -5.88 9.44
CA TRP A 71 -16.94 -4.94 10.05
C TRP A 71 -16.31 -4.07 8.97
N GLU A 72 -16.55 -2.77 9.06
CA GLU A 72 -15.99 -1.75 8.19
C GLU A 72 -14.73 -1.16 8.83
N LEU A 73 -13.69 -0.98 8.03
CA LEU A 73 -12.44 -0.35 8.46
C LEU A 73 -12.67 1.15 8.64
N GLU A 74 -12.48 1.66 9.86
CA GLU A 74 -12.57 3.09 10.16
C GLU A 74 -11.20 3.76 10.03
N ARG A 75 -10.17 3.21 10.68
CA ARG A 75 -8.77 3.69 10.59
C ARG A 75 -7.79 2.66 11.14
N THR A 76 -6.51 2.84 10.87
CA THR A 76 -5.40 2.10 11.48
C THR A 76 -4.54 3.04 12.32
N GLU A 77 -4.15 2.65 13.53
CA GLU A 77 -3.30 3.48 14.41
C GLU A 77 -1.92 3.71 13.79
N THR A 78 -1.38 2.68 13.15
CA THR A 78 -0.17 2.75 12.35
C THR A 78 -0.56 2.53 10.90
N GLU A 79 -0.54 3.61 10.10
CA GLU A 79 -0.54 3.45 8.65
C GLU A 79 0.70 2.65 8.26
N LEU A 80 0.55 1.73 7.30
CA LEU A 80 1.70 1.03 6.72
C LEU A 80 2.72 2.09 6.28
N TRP A 81 3.98 1.92 6.64
CA TRP A 81 5.02 2.84 6.18
C TRP A 81 4.98 2.89 4.65
N LYS A 82 4.57 4.03 4.11
CA LYS A 82 4.61 4.29 2.67
C LYS A 82 5.99 4.83 2.35
N LEU A 83 6.59 4.33 1.27
CA LEU A 83 7.77 5.00 0.72
C LEU A 83 7.42 6.47 0.50
N PRO A 84 8.31 7.41 0.86
CA PRO A 84 8.08 8.80 0.52
C PRO A 84 7.84 8.95 -0.99
N PRO A 85 6.98 9.90 -1.40
CA PRO A 85 6.75 10.17 -2.82
C PRO A 85 8.08 10.42 -3.53
N GLU A 86 8.21 9.90 -4.75
CA GLU A 86 9.41 10.11 -5.55
C GLU A 86 9.18 11.35 -6.44
N PRO A 87 9.97 12.43 -6.28
CA PRO A 87 9.67 13.73 -6.91
C PRO A 87 9.63 13.70 -8.44
N LEU A 88 10.39 12.80 -9.08
CA LEU A 88 10.38 12.65 -10.53
C LEU A 88 9.07 11.99 -10.99
N LEU A 89 8.55 11.01 -10.26
CA LEU A 89 7.25 10.40 -10.56
C LEU A 89 6.10 11.41 -10.41
N GLU A 90 6.13 12.23 -9.34
CA GLU A 90 5.13 13.29 -9.14
C GLU A 90 5.15 14.32 -10.28
N ASN A 91 6.35 14.71 -10.73
CA ASN A 91 6.50 15.63 -11.86
C ASN A 91 5.94 15.04 -13.16
N ILE A 92 6.18 13.75 -13.42
CA ILE A 92 5.61 13.05 -14.58
C ILE A 92 4.09 13.00 -14.48
N ALA A 93 3.55 12.65 -13.31
CA ALA A 93 2.10 12.59 -13.08
C ALA A 93 1.42 13.95 -13.21
N GLY A 94 2.12 15.05 -12.90
CA GLY A 94 1.62 16.40 -13.14
C GLY A 94 1.58 16.82 -14.62
N LYS A 95 2.32 16.13 -15.50
CA LYS A 95 2.45 16.46 -16.94
C LYS A 95 1.70 15.51 -17.86
N ILE A 96 1.55 14.25 -17.43
CA ILE A 96 0.83 13.20 -18.14
C ILE A 96 -0.46 12.95 -17.39
N THR A 97 -1.56 13.49 -17.92
CA THR A 97 -2.89 13.46 -17.30
C THR A 97 -3.92 13.01 -18.34
N ASN A 98 -5.19 12.90 -17.96
CA ASN A 98 -6.27 12.62 -18.92
C ASN A 98 -6.33 13.61 -20.11
N GLU A 99 -5.86 14.84 -19.94
CA GLU A 99 -5.85 15.86 -21.01
C GLU A 99 -4.66 15.68 -21.97
N ASN A 100 -3.57 15.08 -21.49
CA ASN A 100 -2.39 14.78 -22.28
C ASN A 100 -1.91 13.36 -21.94
N PRO A 101 -2.60 12.33 -22.45
CA PRO A 101 -2.43 10.96 -21.99
C PRO A 101 -1.17 10.31 -22.51
N GLU A 102 -0.55 10.83 -23.57
CA GLU A 102 0.59 10.20 -24.21
C GLU A 102 1.74 11.18 -24.40
N TRP A 103 2.96 10.69 -24.15
CA TRP A 103 4.19 11.39 -24.50
C TRP A 103 5.16 10.42 -25.16
N TYR A 104 5.82 10.87 -26.22
CA TYR A 104 6.80 10.11 -26.96
C TYR A 104 7.98 11.00 -27.35
N GLY A 105 9.20 10.53 -27.13
CA GLY A 105 10.39 11.29 -27.49
C GLY A 105 11.69 10.58 -27.15
N SER A 106 12.80 11.28 -27.34
CA SER A 106 14.13 10.87 -26.90
C SER A 106 14.32 11.14 -25.40
N PRO A 107 15.24 10.44 -24.74
CA PRO A 107 15.59 10.71 -23.34
C PRO A 107 15.99 12.16 -23.05
N THR A 108 16.57 12.87 -24.02
CA THR A 108 16.96 14.28 -23.86
C THR A 108 15.75 15.20 -23.88
N GLU A 109 14.84 14.98 -24.83
CA GLU A 109 13.57 15.71 -24.89
C GLU A 109 12.72 15.47 -23.63
N LEU A 110 12.81 14.28 -23.02
CA LEU A 110 12.12 14.01 -21.75
C LEU A 110 12.70 14.84 -20.59
N VAL A 111 14.02 15.02 -20.54
CA VAL A 111 14.67 15.86 -19.51
C VAL A 111 14.18 17.30 -19.62
N GLU A 112 14.14 17.83 -20.84
CA GLU A 112 13.66 19.20 -21.12
C GLU A 112 12.17 19.34 -20.80
N PHE A 113 11.34 18.37 -21.22
CA PHE A 113 9.91 18.36 -20.97
C PHE A 113 9.57 18.35 -19.47
N LEU A 114 10.32 17.58 -18.68
CA LEU A 114 10.16 17.51 -17.23
C LEU A 114 10.88 18.65 -16.49
N GLY A 115 11.74 19.41 -17.16
CA GLY A 115 12.62 20.39 -16.49
C GLY A 115 13.52 19.74 -15.43
N ALA A 116 13.90 18.48 -15.62
CA ALA A 116 14.62 17.70 -14.61
C ALA A 116 16.10 18.11 -14.59
N ASP A 117 16.63 18.44 -13.41
CA ASP A 117 18.08 18.71 -13.24
C ASP A 117 18.88 17.40 -13.14
N MET A 118 18.88 16.61 -14.22
CA MET A 118 19.68 15.39 -14.33
C MET A 118 19.96 15.00 -15.79
N LYS A 119 21.01 14.20 -16.00
CA LYS A 119 21.36 13.68 -17.33
C LYS A 119 20.33 12.66 -17.81
N ALA A 120 20.09 12.63 -19.13
CA ALA A 120 19.12 11.74 -19.76
C ALA A 120 19.32 10.24 -19.47
N ASN A 121 20.57 9.80 -19.29
CA ASN A 121 20.88 8.42 -18.90
C ASN A 121 20.49 8.12 -17.44
N ALA A 122 20.68 9.08 -16.52
CA ALA A 122 20.27 8.95 -15.13
C ALA A 122 18.73 8.96 -15.00
N LEU A 123 18.06 9.81 -15.78
CA LEU A 123 16.60 9.85 -15.86
C LEU A 123 16.02 8.51 -16.31
N THR A 124 16.48 7.98 -17.44
CA THR A 124 16.00 6.69 -17.95
C THR A 124 16.32 5.52 -17.03
N MET A 125 17.47 5.54 -16.35
CA MET A 125 17.80 4.54 -15.33
C MET A 125 16.83 4.60 -14.14
N LYS A 126 16.52 5.80 -13.62
CA LYS A 126 15.53 5.97 -12.55
C LYS A 126 14.15 5.51 -12.96
N LEU A 127 13.71 5.82 -14.18
CA LEU A 127 12.42 5.38 -14.70
C LEU A 127 12.36 3.87 -14.89
N ASN A 128 13.45 3.24 -15.34
CA ASN A 128 13.50 1.77 -15.42
C ASN A 128 13.33 1.11 -14.03
N ILE A 129 13.90 1.70 -12.97
CA ILE A 129 13.78 1.19 -11.60
C ILE A 129 12.35 1.42 -11.05
N ASN A 130 11.79 2.60 -11.31
CA ASN A 130 10.51 3.02 -10.75
C ASN A 130 9.30 2.77 -11.67
N ALA A 131 9.46 2.08 -12.81
CA ALA A 131 8.38 1.86 -13.78
C ALA A 131 7.13 1.23 -13.15
N GLY A 132 7.32 0.21 -12.30
CA GLY A 132 6.21 -0.43 -11.58
C GLY A 132 5.52 0.51 -10.60
N ARG A 133 6.28 1.40 -9.93
CA ARG A 133 5.70 2.41 -9.03
C ARG A 133 4.94 3.47 -9.81
N LEU A 134 5.48 3.94 -10.93
CA LEU A 134 4.82 4.91 -11.80
C LEU A 134 3.46 4.41 -12.29
N PHE A 135 3.39 3.12 -12.65
CA PHE A 135 2.14 2.48 -13.03
C PHE A 135 1.19 2.29 -11.84
N ASN A 136 1.66 1.71 -10.73
CA ASN A 136 0.81 1.38 -9.59
C ASN A 136 0.28 2.60 -8.83
N GLU A 137 1.09 3.66 -8.70
CA GLU A 137 0.74 4.87 -7.95
C GLU A 137 0.00 5.90 -8.83
N TYR A 138 0.32 5.99 -10.12
CA TYR A 138 -0.17 7.08 -11.00
C TYR A 138 -0.87 6.61 -12.28
N GLY A 139 -0.94 5.30 -12.57
CA GLY A 139 -1.57 4.78 -13.80
C GLY A 139 -0.78 5.07 -15.07
N ILE A 140 0.51 5.38 -14.97
CA ILE A 140 1.35 5.74 -16.12
C ILE A 140 2.27 4.59 -16.49
N SER A 141 2.10 4.07 -17.71
CA SER A 141 2.93 3.05 -18.31
C SER A 141 4.16 3.69 -18.95
N TYR A 142 5.35 3.20 -18.61
CA TYR A 142 6.62 3.66 -19.17
C TYR A 142 7.27 2.56 -19.99
N GLN A 143 7.72 2.90 -21.21
CA GLN A 143 8.53 2.02 -22.03
C GLN A 143 9.75 2.73 -22.59
N ASN A 144 10.84 1.98 -22.72
CA ASN A 144 12.08 2.45 -23.34
C ASN A 144 12.52 1.44 -24.40
N LYS A 145 12.50 1.87 -25.66
CA LYS A 145 12.84 1.03 -26.80
C LYS A 145 14.03 1.59 -27.54
N ARG A 146 14.97 0.70 -27.89
CA ARG A 146 16.06 1.05 -28.81
C ARG A 146 15.56 0.93 -30.24
N CYS A 147 15.67 2.01 -30.99
CA CYS A 147 15.39 2.09 -32.41
C CYS A 147 16.70 2.34 -33.18
N HIS A 148 16.64 2.23 -34.52
CA HIS A 148 17.75 2.55 -35.41
C HIS A 148 18.23 4.00 -35.21
N ASP A 149 17.30 4.91 -34.93
CA ASP A 149 17.51 6.35 -34.71
C ASP A 149 17.80 6.71 -33.23
N GLY A 150 18.24 5.74 -32.42
CA GLY A 150 18.54 5.93 -31.00
C GLY A 150 17.47 5.38 -30.05
N ARG A 151 17.53 5.79 -28.77
CA ARG A 151 16.55 5.34 -27.75
C ARG A 151 15.33 6.24 -27.78
N LYS A 152 14.15 5.64 -27.71
CA LYS A 152 12.85 6.32 -27.62
C LYS A 152 12.16 5.88 -26.34
N VAL A 153 11.58 6.85 -25.66
CA VAL A 153 10.80 6.69 -24.44
C VAL A 153 9.35 7.03 -24.75
N SER A 154 8.44 6.21 -24.23
CA SER A 154 7.01 6.48 -24.26
C SER A 154 6.44 6.45 -22.84
N LEU A 155 5.54 7.38 -22.56
CA LEU A 155 4.74 7.45 -21.35
C LEU A 155 3.27 7.48 -21.78
N THR A 156 2.46 6.60 -21.22
CA THR A 156 1.03 6.50 -21.55
C THR A 156 0.22 6.42 -20.27
N TYR A 157 -0.75 7.30 -20.11
CA TYR A 157 -1.75 7.25 -19.05
C TYR A 157 -2.78 6.18 -19.40
N GLU A 158 -2.76 5.06 -18.67
CA GLU A 158 -3.76 4.02 -18.78
C GLU A 158 -4.82 4.30 -17.72
N GLN A 159 -6.04 4.63 -18.16
CA GLN A 159 -7.16 4.75 -17.22
C GLN A 159 -7.33 3.40 -16.53
N ARG A 160 -7.23 3.43 -15.22
CA ARG A 160 -7.50 2.28 -14.39
C ARG A 160 -9.00 2.00 -14.50
N ASP A 161 -9.38 0.99 -15.27
CA ASP A 161 -10.72 0.40 -15.22
C ASP A 161 -10.88 -0.30 -13.87
N ASP A 162 -11.12 0.49 -12.83
CA ASP A 162 -11.58 -0.02 -11.54
C ASP A 162 -13.06 -0.42 -11.70
N VAL A 163 -13.29 -1.69 -12.08
CA VAL A 163 -14.59 -2.38 -11.97
C VAL A 163 -14.68 -3.07 -10.62
#